data_AF-A0AAE1ULB7-F1
#
_entry.id   AF-A0AAE1ULB7-F1
#
_cell.length_a   1.000
_cell.length_b   1.000
_cell.length_c   1.000
_cell.angle_alpha   90.00
_cell.angle_beta   90.00
_cell.angle_gamma   90.00
#
_symmetry.space_group_name_H-M   'P 1'
#
loop_
_entity.id
_entity.type
_entity.pdbx_description
1 polymer ?
#
loop_
_entity_poly.entity_id
_entity_poly.type
_entity_poly.pdbx_seq_one_letter_code
_entity_poly.pdbx_strand_id
1 'polypeptide(L)'
;MRRRGMKTPLPAITFGNIRSIRNKMNELCTNCKFIQEYRDSAVIALTETWLQDRDADSTVTIDGFMLVRSDRRGVDKDRGGGVASYVNNRW
;
A
#
# COMPACT_ATOMS: atom_id res chain seq x y z
N MET A 1 6.80 -17.25 33.85
CA MET A 1 6.56 -17.08 32.40
C MET A 1 7.30 -15.84 31.94
N ARG A 2 8.48 -15.97 31.29
CA ARG A 2 9.26 -14.80 30.83
C ARG A 2 8.48 -14.10 29.72
N ARG A 3 8.04 -12.85 29.94
CA ARG A 3 7.62 -11.96 28.86
C ARG A 3 8.85 -11.75 27.97
N ARG A 4 8.88 -12.42 26.82
CA ARG A 4 9.86 -12.15 25.76
C ARG A 4 9.67 -10.68 25.42
N GLY A 5 10.62 -9.82 25.80
CA GLY A 5 10.56 -8.40 25.46
C GLY A 5 10.25 -8.26 23.97
N MET A 6 9.34 -7.38 23.61
CA MET A 6 8.97 -7.12 22.23
C MET A 6 10.23 -6.62 21.50
N LYS A 7 11.00 -7.54 20.92
CA LYS A 7 11.86 -7.19 19.80
C LYS A 7 10.87 -6.83 18.72
N THR A 8 10.70 -5.53 18.44
CA THR A 8 10.07 -5.12 17.20
C THR A 8 10.76 -5.94 16.10
N PRO A 9 10.04 -6.76 15.34
CA PRO A 9 10.64 -7.51 14.25
C PRO A 9 11.38 -6.53 13.32
N LEU A 10 12.29 -7.01 12.47
CA LEU A 10 12.89 -6.13 11.47
C LEU A 10 11.77 -5.65 10.52
N PRO A 11 11.67 -4.35 10.22
CA PRO A 11 10.62 -3.84 9.34
C PRO A 11 10.78 -4.42 7.94
N ALA A 12 9.77 -5.19 7.52
CA ALA A 12 9.67 -5.69 6.17
C ALA A 12 9.01 -4.64 5.27
N ILE A 13 9.56 -4.43 4.08
CA ILE A 13 9.02 -3.52 3.08
C ILE A 13 8.66 -4.35 1.85
N THR A 14 7.39 -4.40 1.50
CA THR A 14 6.93 -4.97 0.24
C THR A 14 6.92 -3.88 -0.81
N PHE A 15 7.59 -4.08 -1.94
CA PHE A 15 7.67 -3.09 -3.01
C PHE A 15 7.22 -3.69 -4.34
N GLY A 16 6.47 -2.93 -5.13
CA GLY A 16 5.99 -3.40 -6.43
C GLY A 16 5.66 -2.27 -7.41
N ASN A 17 5.83 -2.55 -8.69
CA ASN A 17 5.29 -1.73 -9.77
C ASN A 17 3.95 -2.34 -10.20
N ILE A 18 2.85 -1.64 -9.94
CA ILE A 18 1.50 -2.23 -10.09
C ILE A 18 0.89 -1.97 -11.46
N ARG A 19 1.41 -1.04 -12.27
CA ARG A 19 0.86 -0.66 -13.59
C ARG A 19 -0.66 -0.57 -13.58
N SER A 20 -1.21 0.43 -12.87
CA SER A 20 -2.62 0.60 -12.50
C SER A 20 -3.07 -0.19 -11.27
N ILE A 21 -3.48 0.54 -10.24
CA ILE A 21 -4.04 -0.04 -9.00
C ILE A 21 -5.55 -0.30 -9.07
N ARG A 22 -6.30 0.44 -9.90
CA ARG A 22 -7.79 0.49 -9.86
C ARG A 22 -8.47 -0.89 -9.92
N ASN A 23 -7.97 -1.78 -10.77
CA ASN A 23 -8.57 -3.11 -10.95
C ASN A 23 -7.95 -4.19 -10.04
N LYS A 24 -7.03 -3.81 -9.14
CA LYS A 24 -6.24 -4.74 -8.32
C LYS A 24 -6.50 -4.58 -6.82
N MET A 25 -7.37 -3.64 -6.41
CA MET A 25 -7.66 -3.40 -5.00
C MET A 25 -8.24 -4.63 -4.28
N ASN A 26 -9.14 -5.37 -4.92
CA ASN A 26 -9.70 -6.59 -4.31
C ASN A 26 -8.63 -7.65 -4.03
N GLU A 27 -7.73 -7.87 -4.97
CA GLU A 27 -6.61 -8.79 -4.82
C GLU A 27 -5.64 -8.30 -3.74
N LEU A 28 -5.29 -7.01 -3.77
CA LEU A 28 -4.38 -6.39 -2.81
C LEU A 28 -4.93 -6.47 -1.38
N CYS A 29 -6.21 -6.16 -1.17
CA CYS A 29 -6.89 -6.29 0.12
C CYS A 29 -6.92 -7.75 0.59
N THR A 30 -7.19 -8.69 -0.32
CA THR A 30 -7.17 -10.14 -0.03
C THR A 30 -5.77 -10.57 0.42
N ASN A 31 -4.72 -10.12 -0.29
CA ASN A 31 -3.33 -10.41 0.05
C ASN A 31 -2.97 -9.83 1.42
N CYS A 32 -3.34 -8.59 1.71
CA CYS A 32 -3.11 -7.95 3.02
C CYS A 32 -3.85 -8.65 4.17
N LYS A 33 -4.93 -9.37 3.87
CA LYS A 33 -5.70 -10.12 4.88
C LYS A 33 -5.14 -11.53 5.13
N PHE A 34 -4.77 -12.24 4.07
CA PHE A 34 -4.47 -13.68 4.16
C PHE A 34 -3.00 -14.02 3.99
N ILE A 35 -2.23 -13.25 3.22
CA ILE A 35 -0.81 -13.49 2.98
C ILE A 35 0.01 -12.79 4.08
N GLN A 36 0.86 -13.55 4.78
CA GLN A 36 1.58 -13.05 5.94
C GLN A 36 2.56 -11.93 5.57
N GLU A 37 3.24 -12.07 4.44
CA GLU A 37 4.24 -11.14 3.93
C GLU A 37 3.65 -9.74 3.69
N TYR A 38 2.42 -9.66 3.19
CA TYR A 38 1.71 -8.40 3.01
C TYR A 38 1.15 -7.88 4.33
N ARG A 39 0.49 -8.76 5.10
CA ARG A 39 -0.16 -8.41 6.37
C ARG A 39 0.78 -7.89 7.44
N ASP A 40 2.00 -8.44 7.51
CA ASP A 40 3.00 -8.12 8.53
C ASP A 40 4.08 -7.15 7.99
N SER A 41 4.03 -6.79 6.70
CA SER A 41 4.90 -5.73 6.16
C SER A 41 4.67 -4.43 6.91
N ALA A 42 5.76 -3.74 7.28
CA ALA A 42 5.72 -2.42 7.85
C ALA A 42 5.20 -1.40 6.84
N VAL A 43 5.65 -1.54 5.59
CA VAL A 43 5.24 -0.69 4.47
C VAL A 43 5.00 -1.53 3.23
N ILE A 44 3.91 -1.27 2.51
CA ILE A 44 3.71 -1.73 1.13
C ILE A 44 3.83 -0.50 0.22
N ALA A 45 4.87 -0.44 -0.61
CA ALA A 45 5.16 0.68 -1.49
C ALA A 45 4.90 0.31 -2.96
N LEU A 46 3.93 0.97 -3.58
CA LEU A 46 3.50 0.73 -4.95
C LEU A 46 3.83 1.90 -5.86
N THR A 47 4.38 1.59 -7.03
CA THR A 47 4.68 2.56 -8.10
C THR A 47 3.82 2.30 -9.33
N GLU A 48 3.68 3.30 -10.21
CA GLU A 48 2.82 3.24 -11.39
C GLU A 48 1.35 2.96 -11.01
N THR A 49 0.86 3.62 -9.96
CA THR A 49 -0.54 3.46 -9.50
C THR A 49 -1.52 4.00 -10.53
N TRP A 50 -1.09 4.98 -11.32
CA TRP A 50 -1.88 5.73 -12.30
C TRP A 50 -3.10 6.41 -11.70
N LEU A 51 -3.08 6.66 -10.39
CA LEU A 51 -4.09 7.44 -9.68
C LEU A 51 -3.93 8.92 -10.01
N GLN A 52 -5.04 9.64 -9.86
CA GLN A 52 -5.17 11.07 -10.09
C GLN A 52 -5.86 11.71 -8.87
N ASP A 53 -5.70 13.03 -8.71
CA ASP A 53 -6.32 13.78 -7.61
C ASP A 53 -7.85 13.62 -7.54
N ARG A 54 -8.51 13.22 -8.66
CA ARG A 54 -9.95 12.93 -8.72
C ARG A 54 -10.36 11.56 -8.16
N ASP A 55 -9.43 10.60 -8.09
CA ASP A 55 -9.71 9.29 -7.51
C ASP A 55 -9.82 9.46 -5.99
N ALA A 56 -10.91 9.03 -5.36
CA ALA A 56 -11.10 9.20 -3.92
C ALA A 56 -10.25 8.20 -3.12
N ASP A 57 -9.70 8.63 -1.97
CA ASP A 57 -8.89 7.76 -1.10
C ASP A 57 -9.64 6.49 -0.69
N SER A 58 -10.95 6.60 -0.43
CA SER A 58 -11.82 5.47 -0.06
C SER A 58 -11.87 4.34 -1.09
N THR A 59 -11.49 4.60 -2.34
CA THR A 59 -11.43 3.58 -3.40
C THR A 59 -10.14 2.76 -3.38
N VAL A 60 -9.12 3.23 -2.65
CA VAL A 60 -7.77 2.66 -2.63
C VAL A 60 -7.23 2.43 -1.21
N THR A 61 -8.07 2.53 -0.19
CA THR A 61 -7.74 2.20 1.20
C THR A 61 -7.68 0.69 1.43
N ILE A 62 -6.82 0.28 2.37
CA ILE A 62 -6.69 -1.12 2.82
C ILE A 62 -6.84 -1.14 4.34
N ASP A 63 -7.70 -2.01 4.85
CA ASP A 63 -7.91 -2.15 6.30
C ASP A 63 -6.62 -2.50 7.03
N GLY A 64 -6.34 -1.78 8.11
CA GLY A 64 -5.12 -1.96 8.92
C GLY A 64 -3.90 -1.21 8.41
N PHE A 65 -4.03 -0.44 7.32
CA PHE A 65 -2.97 0.40 6.79
C PHE A 65 -3.40 1.86 6.64
N MET A 66 -2.49 2.78 6.93
CA MET A 66 -2.59 4.19 6.56
C MET A 66 -2.12 4.37 5.12
N LEU A 67 -2.94 5.01 4.29
CA LEU A 67 -2.60 5.37 2.91
C LEU A 67 -1.84 6.70 2.87
N VAL A 68 -0.70 6.70 2.19
CA VAL A 68 0.04 7.91 1.79
C VAL A 68 0.30 7.79 0.29
N ARG A 69 -0.27 8.69 -0.53
CA ARG A 69 -0.07 8.65 -1.99
C ARG A 69 0.39 9.99 -2.54
N SER A 70 1.04 9.93 -3.70
CA SER A 70 1.37 11.09 -4.51
C SER A 70 1.00 10.79 -5.95
N ASP A 71 -0.03 11.49 -6.42
CA ASP A 71 -0.56 11.35 -7.76
C ASP A 71 0.17 12.28 -8.73
N ARG A 72 0.11 11.97 -10.02
CA ARG A 72 0.74 12.79 -11.05
C ARG A 72 -0.15 13.99 -11.35
N ARG A 73 0.43 15.20 -11.32
CA ARG A 73 -0.26 16.46 -11.62
C ARG A 73 0.23 17.09 -12.92
N GLY A 74 -0.63 17.88 -13.57
CA GLY A 74 -0.26 18.77 -14.68
C GLY A 74 0.14 18.07 -15.97
N VAL A 75 -0.42 16.89 -16.25
CA VAL A 75 -0.15 16.15 -17.50
C VAL A 75 -1.46 15.67 -18.11
N ASP A 76 -1.66 15.90 -19.41
CA ASP A 76 -2.79 15.39 -20.22
C ASP A 76 -2.68 13.87 -20.50
N LYS A 77 -2.15 13.10 -19.55
CA LYS A 77 -2.01 11.65 -19.65
C LYS A 77 -2.69 10.99 -18.47
N ASP A 78 -3.69 10.17 -18.75
CA ASP A 78 -4.41 9.40 -17.74
C ASP A 78 -3.65 8.16 -17.22
N ARG A 79 -2.49 7.85 -17.81
CA ARG A 79 -1.65 6.68 -17.48
C ARG A 79 -0.20 7.08 -17.29
N GLY A 80 0.51 6.33 -16.46
CA GLY A 80 1.95 6.48 -16.21
C GLY A 80 2.26 7.34 -14.98
N GLY A 81 3.03 6.79 -14.05
CA GLY A 81 3.48 7.43 -12.82
C GLY A 81 2.54 7.23 -11.62
N GLY A 82 2.73 8.05 -10.58
CA GLY A 82 2.01 7.94 -9.32
C GLY A 82 2.59 6.88 -8.38
N VAL A 83 2.51 7.15 -7.08
CA VAL A 83 2.96 6.24 -6.01
C VAL A 83 1.94 6.17 -4.88
N ALA A 84 1.82 5.00 -4.25
CA ALA A 84 1.03 4.81 -3.04
C ALA A 84 1.79 3.92 -2.05
N SER A 85 1.91 4.40 -0.83
CA SER A 85 2.52 3.71 0.30
C SER A 85 1.45 3.41 1.34
N TYR A 86 1.42 2.17 1.78
CA TYR A 86 0.54 1.69 2.85
C TYR A 86 1.39 1.42 4.08
N VAL A 87 1.23 2.23 5.13
CA VAL A 87 1.95 2.07 6.39
C VAL A 87 1.09 1.26 7.34
N ASN A 88 1.62 0.15 7.85
CA ASN A 88 0.87 -0.77 8.69
C ASN A 88 0.66 -0.19 10.09
N ASN A 89 -0.59 -0.13 10.56
CA ASN A 89 -0.96 0.50 11.83
C ASN A 89 -0.39 -0.20 13.07
N ARG A 90 0.23 -1.38 12.90
CA ARG A 90 0.86 -2.15 13.99
C ARG A 90 2.32 -1.75 14.26
N TRP A 91 2.91 -0.91 13.41
CA TRP A 91 4.28 -0.39 13.52
C TRP A 91 4.28 1.04 14.05
#